data_AF-U2NR75-F1
#
_entry.id   AF-U2NR75-F1
#
_cell.length_a   1.000
_cell.length_b   1.000
_cell.length_c   1.000
_cell.angle_alpha   90.00
_cell.angle_beta   90.00
_cell.angle_gamma   90.00
#
_symmetry.space_group_name_H-M   'P 1'
#
loop_
_entity.id
_entity.type
_entity.pdbx_description
1 polymer ?
#
loop_
_entity_poly.entity_id
_entity_poly.type
_entity_poly.pdbx_seq_one_letter_code
_entity_poly.pdbx_strand_id
1 'polypeptide(L)' 'MAKKETNTKSFILRLDGDTMAAVERWAADEFRSINGQMQWIIAEALRKSGRLPKKRKAKNEETTETNLPSE' A
#
# COMPACT_ATOMS: atom_id res chain seq x y z
N MET A 1 -12.09 -18.94 -14.46
CA MET A 1 -10.84 -18.51 -13.78
C MET A 1 -11.21 -17.39 -12.81
N ALA A 2 -11.11 -17.61 -11.50
CA ALA A 2 -11.56 -16.64 -10.50
C ALA A 2 -10.65 -15.40 -10.51
N LYS A 3 -11.22 -14.25 -10.82
CA LYS A 3 -10.53 -12.95 -10.85
C LYS A 3 -10.24 -12.55 -9.40
N LYS A 4 -8.97 -12.60 -8.99
CA LYS A 4 -8.54 -12.12 -7.68
C LYS A 4 -8.59 -10.60 -7.71
N GLU A 5 -9.66 -10.03 -7.20
CA GLU A 5 -9.81 -8.59 -6.95
C GLU A 5 -8.64 -8.13 -6.06
N THR A 6 -7.61 -7.54 -6.67
CA THR A 6 -6.55 -6.86 -5.93
C THR A 6 -7.13 -5.52 -5.49
N ASN A 7 -7.66 -5.47 -4.26
CA ASN A 7 -8.11 -4.24 -3.62
C ASN A 7 -6.90 -3.35 -3.31
N THR A 8 -6.34 -2.75 -4.36
CA THR A 8 -5.23 -1.80 -4.30
C THR A 8 -5.83 -0.43 -4.03
N LYS A 9 -5.54 0.13 -2.86
CA LYS A 9 -5.94 1.50 -2.51
C LYS A 9 -4.81 2.45 -2.89
N SER A 10 -5.11 3.41 -3.75
CA SER A 10 -4.19 4.50 -4.12
C SER A 10 -4.30 5.63 -3.09
N PHE A 11 -3.16 6.15 -2.64
CA PHE A 11 -3.08 7.30 -1.75
C PHE A 11 -1.92 8.20 -2.14
N ILE A 12 -2.00 9.48 -1.78
CA ILE A 12 -0.93 10.44 -2.01
C ILE A 12 0.06 10.34 -0.85
N LEU A 13 1.31 10.03 -1.17
CA LEU A 13 2.42 10.04 -0.22
C LEU A 13 3.24 11.33 -0.42
N ARG A 14 3.51 12.04 0.68
CA ARG A 14 4.38 13.22 0.68
C ARG A 14 5.73 12.83 1.27
N LEU A 15 6.78 13.01 0.49
CA LEU A 15 8.18 12.78 0.88
C LEU A 15 8.99 14.01 0.47
N ASP A 16 10.06 14.30 1.19
CA ASP A 16 11.09 15.22 0.74
C ASP A 16 11.91 14.61 -0.42
N GLY A 17 12.57 15.48 -1.20
CA GLY A 17 13.31 15.06 -2.38
C GLY A 17 14.48 14.13 -2.08
N ASP A 18 15.16 14.35 -0.95
CA ASP A 18 16.33 13.55 -0.55
C ASP A 18 15.91 12.11 -0.21
N THR A 19 14.81 11.95 0.52
CA THR A 19 14.23 10.63 0.82
C THR A 19 13.78 9.92 -0.45
N MET A 20 13.14 10.64 -1.39
CA MET A 20 12.72 10.05 -2.66
C MET A 20 13.93 9.54 -3.47
N ALA A 21 14.99 10.36 -3.60
CA ALA A 21 16.20 9.98 -4.31
C ALA A 21 16.90 8.76 -3.67
N ALA A 22 16.90 8.67 -2.33
CA ALA A 22 17.45 7.51 -1.63
C ALA A 22 16.66 6.22 -1.94
N VAL A 23 15.32 6.30 -1.99
CA VAL A 23 14.47 5.15 -2.35
C VAL A 23 14.67 4.74 -3.81
N GLU A 24 14.77 5.70 -4.73
CA GLU A 24 15.02 5.43 -6.15
C GLU A 24 16.32 4.68 -6.37
N ARG A 25 17.39 5.14 -5.73
CA ARG A 25 18.69 4.48 -5.79
C ARG A 25 18.64 3.07 -5.22
N TRP A 26 18.02 2.88 -4.07
CA TRP A 26 17.88 1.54 -3.48
C TRP A 26 17.05 0.59 -4.36
N ALA A 27 15.96 1.09 -4.95
CA ALA A 27 15.17 0.31 -5.90
C ALA A 27 16.00 -0.09 -7.13
N ALA A 28 16.83 0.82 -7.65
CA ALA A 28 17.74 0.54 -8.77
C ALA A 28 18.79 -0.51 -8.40
N ASP A 29 19.40 -0.41 -7.22
CA ASP A 29 20.41 -1.36 -6.72
C ASP A 29 19.85 -2.78 -6.59
N GLU A 30 18.56 -2.92 -6.24
CA GLU A 30 17.88 -4.22 -6.12
C GLU A 30 17.13 -4.66 -7.39
N PHE A 31 17.27 -3.94 -8.51
CA PHE A 31 16.54 -4.16 -9.77
C PHE A 31 15.01 -4.24 -9.57
N ARG A 32 14.46 -3.34 -8.75
CA ARG A 32 13.02 -3.24 -8.47
C ARG A 32 12.45 -1.91 -8.95
N SER A 33 11.12 -1.89 -9.14
CA SER A 33 10.42 -0.62 -9.29
C SER A 33 10.32 0.09 -7.94
N ILE A 34 10.26 1.42 -7.98
CA ILE A 34 10.07 2.27 -6.79
C ILE A 34 8.83 1.82 -6.01
N ASN A 35 7.71 1.54 -6.70
CA ASN A 35 6.49 1.08 -6.05
C ASN A 35 6.68 -0.28 -5.36
N GLY A 36 7.37 -1.23 -6.01
CA GLY A 36 7.71 -2.51 -5.38
C GLY A 36 8.61 -2.35 -4.17
N GLN A 37 9.56 -1.42 -4.23
CA GLN A 37 10.44 -1.11 -3.11
C GLN A 37 9.68 -0.48 -1.94
N MET A 38 8.78 0.47 -2.20
CA MET A 38 7.92 1.06 -1.18
C MET A 38 7.02 0.02 -0.51
N GLN A 39 6.42 -0.89 -1.28
CA GLN A 39 5.64 -2.00 -0.74
C GLN A 39 6.48 -2.89 0.17
N TRP A 40 7.72 -3.20 -0.24
CA TRP A 40 8.64 -4.02 0.55
C TRP A 40 9.01 -3.32 1.87
N ILE A 41 9.39 -2.04 1.82
CA ILE A 41 9.75 -1.24 3.01
C ILE A 41 8.58 -1.22 3.99
N ILE A 42 7.36 -0.93 3.53
CA ILE A 42 6.17 -0.89 4.37
C ILE A 42 5.88 -2.27 4.98
N ALA A 43 5.92 -3.33 4.18
CA ALA A 43 5.69 -4.70 4.65
C ALA A 43 6.73 -5.11 5.70
N GLU A 44 7.99 -4.78 5.46
CA GLU A 44 9.08 -5.07 6.39
C GLU A 44 8.94 -4.28 7.69
N ALA A 45 8.62 -2.99 7.61
CA ALA A 45 8.39 -2.13 8.77
C ALA A 45 7.21 -2.64 9.62
N LEU A 46 6.09 -2.99 8.99
CA LEU A 46 4.93 -3.59 9.67
C LEU A 46 5.23 -4.93 10.33
N ARG A 47 6.06 -5.76 9.67
CA ARG A 47 6.52 -7.04 10.22
C ARG A 47 7.42 -6.81 11.44
N LYS A 48 8.40 -5.92 11.33
CA LYS A 48 9.32 -5.55 12.43
C LYS A 48 8.58 -4.94 13.61
N SER A 49 7.56 -4.13 13.35
CA SER A 49 6.72 -3.51 14.40
C SER A 49 5.66 -4.47 14.97
N GLY A 50 5.54 -5.70 14.47
CA GLY A 50 4.49 -6.64 14.88
C GLY A 50 3.07 -6.20 14.53
N ARG A 51 2.90 -5.22 13.63
CA ARG A 51 1.61 -4.64 13.23
C ARG A 51 1.05 -5.25 11.96
N LEU A 52 1.78 -6.17 11.34
CA LEU A 52 1.27 -6.89 10.18
C LEU A 52 0.01 -7.67 10.60
N PRO A 53 -1.16 -7.37 10.01
CA PRO A 53 -2.38 -8.06 10.39
C PRO A 53 -2.20 -9.56 10.11
N LYS A 54 -2.33 -10.40 11.15
CA LYS A 54 -2.46 -11.86 10.98
C LYS A 54 -3.56 -12.05 9.95
N LYS A 55 -3.27 -12.69 8.81
CA LYS A 55 -4.19 -12.90 7.68
C LYS A 55 -5.61 -13.22 8.16
N ARG A 56 -6.43 -12.20 8.40
CA ARG A 56 -7.87 -12.35 8.47
C ARG A 56 -8.24 -12.48 7.01
N LYS A 57 -8.70 -13.66 6.62
CA LYS A 57 -9.38 -13.87 5.34
C LYS A 57 -10.31 -12.68 5.16
N ALA A 58 -10.12 -11.96 4.06
CA ALA A 58 -10.79 -10.70 3.76
C ALA A 58 -12.28 -10.78 4.14
N LYS A 59 -12.68 -10.05 5.19
CA LYS A 59 -14.05 -9.57 5.24
C LYS A 59 -14.09 -8.42 4.24
N ASN A 60 -14.77 -8.66 3.13
CA ASN A 60 -15.38 -7.61 2.34
C ASN A 60 -16.18 -6.74 3.30
N GLU A 61 -15.66 -5.57 3.64
CA GLU A 61 -16.43 -4.52 4.28
C GLU A 61 -16.67 -3.48 3.20
N GLU A 62 -17.75 -3.76 2.49
CA GLU A 62 -18.71 -2.81 1.97
C GLU A 62 -18.82 -1.61 2.93
N THR A 63 -18.48 -0.42 2.44
CA THR A 63 -18.98 0.82 3.03
C THR A 63 -19.52 1.63 1.88
N THR A 64 -20.81 1.40 1.67
CA THR A 64 -21.81 2.32 1.13
C THR A 64 -21.47 3.79 1.39
N GLU A 65 -21.27 4.56 0.33
CA GLU A 65 -21.60 6.00 0.33
C GLU A 65 -22.85 6.19 -0.53
N THR A 66 -23.99 5.73 0.02
CA THR A 66 -25.30 6.29 -0.30
C THR A 66 -25.67 7.16 0.88
N ASN A 67 -25.64 8.48 0.72
CA ASN A 67 -26.61 9.46 1.23
C ASN A 67 -26.04 10.88 1.06
N LEU A 68 -26.51 11.60 0.03
CA LEU A 68 -26.68 13.04 0.12
C LEU A 68 -28.21 13.27 0.15
N PRO A 69 -28.77 13.84 1.24
CA PRO A 69 -30.19 14.06 1.35
C PRO A 69 -30.65 15.18 0.42
N SER A 70 -31.83 14.99 -0.13
CA SER A 70 -32.63 15.93 -0.88
C SER A 70 -32.94 17.18 -0.06
N GLU A 71 -32.74 18.36 -0.66
CA GLU A 71 -33.62 19.53 -0.52
C GLU A 71 -33.68 20.26 -1.87
#